data_AF-A0A348ZX41-F1
#
_entry.id   AF-A0A348ZX41-F1
#
_cell.length_a   1.000
_cell.length_b   1.000
_cell.length_c   1.000
_cell.angle_alpha   90.00
_cell.angle_beta   90.00
_cell.angle_gamma   90.00
#
_symmetry.space_group_name_H-M   'P 1'
#
loop_
_entity.id
_entity.type
_entity.pdbx_description
1 polymer ?
#
loop_
_entity_poly.entity_id
_entity_poly.type
_entity_poly.pdbx_seq_one_letter_code
_entity_poly.pdbx_strand_id
1 'polypeptide(L)'
;QEILTAVSINWLAADGVWFQSVEKNFDMFTAKRCTDICWSRFSPLEAFHIKTHLGLPEKGGLEALEKALGHRLYTHINEHAFEHPDERTLVYRMSRCRVQEIRNRKGMEDYPCKSGGIVEYSTFARAIDSAIHTECLACPPDPHPAGWFCSWRFTLADE
;
A
#
# COMPACT_ATOMS: atom_id res chain seq x y z
N GLN A 1 2.29 -0.87 -21.59
CA GLN A 1 2.36 0.04 -20.43
C GLN A 1 1.09 0.88 -20.28
N GLU A 2 0.65 1.64 -21.30
CA GLU A 2 -0.40 2.67 -21.16
C GLU A 2 -1.76 2.16 -20.64
N ILE A 3 -2.22 0.98 -21.12
CA ILE A 3 -3.48 0.38 -20.66
C ILE A 3 -3.43 0.07 -19.16
N LEU A 4 -2.33 -0.49 -18.67
CA LEU A 4 -2.20 -0.87 -17.25
C LEU A 4 -2.19 0.37 -16.34
N THR A 5 -1.51 1.44 -16.76
CA THR A 5 -1.56 2.72 -16.06
C THR A 5 -2.98 3.30 -16.07
N ALA A 6 -3.69 3.29 -17.19
CA ALA A 6 -5.06 3.77 -17.29
C ALA A 6 -6.02 2.97 -16.38
N VAL A 7 -5.91 1.63 -16.39
CA VAL A 7 -6.69 0.74 -15.51
C VAL A 7 -6.40 1.03 -14.04
N SER A 8 -5.13 1.22 -13.67
CA SER A 8 -4.73 1.54 -12.29
C SER A 8 -5.26 2.91 -11.84
N ILE A 9 -5.25 3.91 -12.72
CA ILE A 9 -5.86 5.22 -12.46
C ILE A 9 -7.37 5.09 -12.28
N ASN A 10 -8.06 4.34 -13.15
CA ASN A 10 -9.50 4.14 -13.08
C ASN A 10 -9.92 3.40 -11.81
N TRP A 11 -9.15 2.38 -11.41
CA TRP A 11 -9.35 1.66 -10.16
C TRP A 11 -9.24 2.59 -8.95
N LEU A 12 -8.18 3.42 -8.88
CA LEU A 12 -8.03 4.39 -7.78
C LEU A 12 -9.13 5.46 -7.80
N ALA A 13 -9.55 5.90 -8.98
CA ALA A 13 -10.66 6.86 -9.11
C ALA A 13 -11.98 6.26 -8.63
N ALA A 14 -12.25 4.98 -8.95
CA ALA A 14 -13.44 4.27 -8.49
C ALA A 14 -13.46 4.14 -6.96
N ASP A 15 -12.33 3.76 -6.34
CA ASP A 15 -12.17 3.74 -4.88
C ASP A 15 -12.45 5.13 -4.28
N GLY A 16 -11.87 6.19 -4.85
CA GLY A 16 -12.08 7.56 -4.40
C GLY A 16 -13.52 8.06 -4.53
N VAL A 17 -14.25 7.70 -5.60
CA VAL A 17 -15.67 8.06 -5.78
C VAL A 17 -16.53 7.34 -4.75
N TRP A 18 -16.29 6.04 -4.54
CA TRP A 18 -16.97 5.27 -3.51
C TRP A 18 -16.70 5.83 -2.11
N PHE A 19 -15.44 6.12 -1.78
CA PHE A 19 -15.03 6.70 -0.51
C PHE A 19 -15.78 7.99 -0.22
N GLN A 20 -15.76 8.93 -1.17
CA GLN A 20 -16.43 10.24 -1.03
C GLN A 20 -17.95 10.09 -0.93
N SER A 21 -18.54 9.09 -1.59
CA SER A 21 -19.97 8.81 -1.45
C SER A 21 -20.30 8.36 -0.02
N VAL A 22 -19.50 7.48 0.59
CA VAL A 22 -19.70 7.06 1.99
C VAL A 22 -19.47 8.23 2.94
N GLU A 23 -18.39 8.99 2.74
CA GLU A 23 -18.07 10.15 3.58
C GLU A 23 -19.19 11.20 3.58
N LYS A 24 -19.75 11.54 2.41
CA LYS A 24 -20.82 12.54 2.27
C LYS A 24 -22.15 12.13 2.89
N ASN A 25 -22.46 10.83 2.90
CA ASN A 25 -23.73 10.32 3.41
C ASN A 25 -23.68 9.95 4.91
N PHE A 26 -22.48 9.72 5.45
CA PHE A 26 -22.26 9.33 6.83
C PHE A 26 -21.22 10.25 7.46
N ASP A 27 -19.96 9.81 7.54
CA ASP A 27 -18.85 10.57 8.07
C ASP A 27 -17.50 9.97 7.62
N MET A 28 -16.42 10.71 7.89
CA MET A 28 -15.03 10.27 7.61
C MET A 28 -14.69 8.95 8.30
N PHE A 29 -15.15 8.75 9.54
CA PHE A 29 -14.87 7.54 10.31
C PHE A 29 -15.45 6.30 9.62
N THR A 30 -16.69 6.38 9.15
CA THR A 30 -17.39 5.32 8.44
C THR A 30 -16.74 5.04 7.10
N ALA A 31 -16.40 6.08 6.33
CA ALA A 31 -15.68 5.92 5.06
C ALA A 31 -14.34 5.19 5.27
N LYS A 32 -13.55 5.59 6.27
CA LYS A 32 -12.31 4.91 6.65
C LYS A 32 -12.52 3.47 7.07
N ARG A 33 -13.47 3.23 7.98
CA ARG A 33 -13.75 1.87 8.45
C ARG A 33 -14.14 0.94 7.30
N CYS A 34 -14.99 1.40 6.39
CA CYS A 34 -15.34 0.62 5.21
C CYS A 34 -14.10 0.36 4.32
N THR A 35 -13.27 1.38 4.12
CA THR A 35 -12.02 1.28 3.34
C THR A 35 -11.05 0.27 3.94
N ASP A 36 -10.83 0.33 5.25
CA ASP A 36 -9.93 -0.57 5.98
C ASP A 36 -10.43 -2.02 5.91
N ILE A 37 -11.75 -2.24 5.97
CA ILE A 37 -12.37 -3.56 5.75
C ILE A 37 -12.13 -4.05 4.32
N CYS A 38 -12.31 -3.19 3.31
CA CYS A 38 -12.02 -3.54 1.92
C CYS A 38 -10.54 -3.95 1.76
N TRP A 39 -9.61 -3.19 2.31
CA TRP A 39 -8.18 -3.51 2.29
C TRP A 39 -7.84 -4.83 2.99
N SER A 40 -8.51 -5.16 4.09
CA SER A 40 -8.33 -6.45 4.78
C SER A 40 -8.65 -7.68 3.92
N ARG A 41 -9.47 -7.50 2.87
CA ARG A 41 -9.89 -8.55 1.95
C ARG A 41 -9.15 -8.48 0.61
N PHE A 42 -9.04 -7.28 0.06
CA PHE A 42 -8.45 -7.07 -1.25
C PHE A 42 -6.93 -7.28 -1.24
N SER A 43 -6.23 -6.78 -0.22
CA SER A 43 -4.77 -6.85 -0.16
C SER A 43 -4.21 -8.29 -0.22
N PRO A 44 -4.66 -9.25 0.61
CA PRO A 44 -4.18 -10.63 0.51
C PRO A 44 -4.63 -11.32 -0.79
N LEU A 45 -5.77 -10.93 -1.36
CA LEU A 45 -6.25 -11.45 -2.66
C LEU A 45 -5.36 -10.97 -3.82
N GLU A 46 -4.99 -9.69 -3.83
CA GLU A 46 -4.06 -9.11 -4.80
C GLU A 46 -2.69 -9.82 -4.68
N ALA A 47 -2.17 -9.98 -3.46
CA ALA A 47 -0.93 -10.72 -3.21
C ALA A 47 -1.01 -12.15 -3.75
N PHE A 48 -2.10 -12.88 -3.50
CA PHE A 48 -2.30 -14.23 -4.02
C PHE A 48 -2.27 -14.28 -5.55
N HIS A 49 -2.98 -13.38 -6.23
CA HIS A 49 -3.00 -13.35 -7.69
C HIS A 49 -1.62 -13.01 -8.28
N ILE A 50 -0.93 -12.02 -7.70
CA ILE A 50 0.43 -11.64 -8.12
C ILE A 50 1.40 -12.80 -7.91
N LYS A 51 1.40 -13.40 -6.71
CA LYS A 51 2.23 -14.54 -6.35
C LYS A 51 2.03 -15.72 -7.31
N THR A 52 0.77 -16.06 -7.58
CA THR A 52 0.40 -17.13 -8.52
C THR A 52 0.86 -16.82 -9.94
N HIS A 53 0.62 -15.59 -10.41
CA HIS A 53 0.97 -15.19 -11.77
C HIS A 53 2.49 -15.21 -12.02
N LEU A 54 3.27 -14.77 -11.03
CA LEU A 54 4.72 -14.71 -11.10
C LEU A 54 5.41 -16.04 -10.74
N GLY A 55 4.67 -17.05 -10.28
CA GLY A 55 5.23 -18.32 -9.81
C GLY A 55 6.16 -18.15 -8.61
N LEU A 56 5.86 -17.20 -7.71
CA LEU A 56 6.66 -16.96 -6.51
C LEU A 56 6.50 -18.12 -5.52
N PRO A 57 7.58 -18.54 -4.82
CA PRO A 57 7.52 -19.68 -3.90
C PRO A 57 6.63 -19.42 -2.69
N GLU A 58 6.11 -20.50 -2.11
CA GLU A 58 5.56 -20.46 -0.76
C GLU A 58 6.65 -20.08 0.24
N LYS A 59 6.35 -19.12 1.12
CA LYS A 59 7.32 -18.52 2.04
C LYS A 59 8.58 -17.99 1.32
N GLY A 60 8.35 -17.15 0.31
CA GLY A 60 9.41 -16.60 -0.53
C GLY A 60 10.22 -15.45 0.10
N GLY A 61 10.00 -15.13 1.37
CA GLY A 61 10.72 -14.09 2.08
C GLY A 61 10.60 -12.69 1.48
N LEU A 62 11.58 -11.84 1.81
CA LEU A 62 11.60 -10.42 1.42
C LEU A 62 11.81 -10.22 -0.09
N GLU A 63 12.55 -11.12 -0.75
CA GLU A 63 12.74 -11.05 -2.20
C GLU A 63 11.43 -11.26 -2.96
N ALA A 64 10.62 -12.24 -2.54
CA ALA A 64 9.29 -12.45 -3.13
C ALA A 64 8.37 -11.27 -2.82
N LEU A 65 8.47 -10.68 -1.63
CA LEU A 65 7.68 -9.52 -1.24
C LEU A 65 8.00 -8.31 -2.11
N GLU A 66 9.27 -7.96 -2.31
CA GLU A 66 9.67 -6.85 -3.17
C GLU A 66 9.16 -7.02 -4.60
N LYS A 67 9.37 -8.21 -5.18
CA LYS A 67 8.86 -8.54 -6.52
C LYS A 67 7.35 -8.38 -6.58
N ALA A 68 6.62 -8.88 -5.59
CA ALA A 68 5.16 -8.78 -5.56
C ALA A 68 4.68 -7.33 -5.39
N LEU A 69 5.29 -6.56 -4.50
CA LEU A 69 4.99 -5.14 -4.30
C LEU A 69 5.15 -4.37 -5.61
N GLY A 70 6.21 -4.64 -6.38
CA GLY A 70 6.45 -4.03 -7.69
C GLY A 70 5.34 -4.22 -8.72
N HIS A 71 4.47 -5.22 -8.57
CA HIS A 71 3.40 -5.56 -9.51
C HIS A 71 2.00 -5.08 -9.10
N ARG A 72 1.87 -4.35 -7.99
CA ARG A 72 0.58 -3.85 -7.50
C ARG A 72 0.01 -2.75 -8.39
N LEU A 73 -1.30 -2.51 -8.33
CA LEU A 73 -1.90 -1.40 -9.09
C LEU A 73 -1.32 -0.04 -8.67
N TYR A 74 -1.03 0.13 -7.37
CA TYR A 74 -0.46 1.36 -6.85
C TYR A 74 0.93 1.67 -7.37
N THR A 75 1.79 0.67 -7.61
CA THR A 75 3.15 0.90 -8.08
C THR A 75 3.20 1.43 -9.52
N HIS A 76 2.12 1.25 -10.29
CA HIS A 76 2.01 1.74 -11.66
C HIS A 76 1.61 3.21 -11.77
N ILE A 77 1.14 3.82 -10.66
CA ILE A 77 0.60 5.19 -10.64
C ILE A 77 1.26 6.09 -9.60
N ASN A 78 2.20 5.54 -8.84
CA ASN A 78 2.96 6.18 -7.78
C ASN A 78 4.45 5.92 -7.96
N GLU A 79 5.30 6.81 -7.43
CA GLU A 79 6.75 6.59 -7.40
C GLU A 79 7.16 6.05 -6.03
N HIS A 80 7.97 5.01 -6.04
CA HIS A 80 8.39 4.29 -4.84
C HIS A 80 9.85 3.85 -4.94
N ALA A 81 10.42 3.51 -3.79
CA ALA A 81 11.78 2.99 -3.68
C ALA A 81 11.82 1.81 -2.70
N PHE A 82 12.71 0.86 -2.99
CA PHE A 82 13.07 -0.22 -2.09
C PHE A 82 14.50 0.00 -1.59
N GLU A 83 14.72 -0.22 -0.31
CA GLU A 83 16.04 -0.20 0.32
C GLU A 83 16.22 -1.46 1.17
N HIS A 84 17.42 -2.02 1.14
CA HIS A 84 17.83 -3.17 1.93
C HIS A 84 18.95 -2.75 2.88
N PRO A 85 18.65 -2.31 4.11
CA PRO A 85 19.67 -2.00 5.10
C PRO A 85 20.55 -3.20 5.46
N ASP A 86 19.98 -4.40 5.36
CA ASP A 86 20.60 -5.71 5.62
C ASP A 86 19.80 -6.82 4.92
N GLU A 87 20.22 -8.08 5.07
CA GLU A 87 19.60 -9.25 4.42
C GLU A 87 18.19 -9.59 4.95
N ARG A 88 17.79 -9.04 6.11
CA ARG A 88 16.56 -9.40 6.82
C ARG A 88 15.59 -8.22 6.95
N THR A 89 15.89 -7.12 6.27
CA THR A 89 15.11 -5.89 6.33
C THR A 89 14.88 -5.33 4.93
N LEU A 90 13.62 -5.18 4.56
CA LEU A 90 13.19 -4.46 3.36
C LEU A 90 12.46 -3.18 3.79
N VAL A 91 12.90 -2.03 3.30
CA VAL A 91 12.20 -0.76 3.49
C VAL A 91 11.56 -0.33 2.18
N TYR A 92 10.24 -0.16 2.18
CA TYR A 92 9.47 0.33 1.06
C TYR A 92 9.01 1.76 1.33
N ARG A 93 9.41 2.70 0.47
CA ARG A 93 9.03 4.12 0.57
C ARG A 93 8.19 4.55 -0.62
N MET A 94 7.14 5.31 -0.33
CA MET A 94 6.30 5.94 -1.32
C MET A 94 6.73 7.41 -1.51
N SER A 95 7.65 7.64 -2.44
CA SER A 95 8.19 8.98 -2.74
C SER A 95 7.12 9.91 -3.31
N ARG A 96 6.21 9.39 -4.14
CA ARG A 96 5.06 10.17 -4.66
C ARG A 96 3.79 9.36 -4.55
N CYS A 97 2.82 9.89 -3.81
CA CYS A 97 1.49 9.30 -3.68
C CYS A 97 0.47 10.16 -4.43
N ARG A 98 -0.11 9.60 -5.49
CA ARG A 98 -1.11 10.28 -6.33
C ARG A 98 -2.28 10.85 -5.52
N VAL A 99 -2.75 10.13 -4.49
CA VAL A 99 -3.83 10.59 -3.61
C VAL A 99 -3.40 11.86 -2.87
N GLN A 100 -2.24 11.84 -2.23
CA GLN A 100 -1.73 12.99 -1.48
C GLN A 100 -1.40 14.17 -2.39
N GLU A 101 -0.78 13.93 -3.55
CA GLU A 101 -0.51 14.99 -4.52
C GLU A 101 -1.78 15.65 -5.07
N ILE A 102 -2.86 14.90 -5.27
CA ILE A 102 -4.16 15.47 -5.65
C ILE A 102 -4.70 16.36 -4.52
N ARG A 103 -4.57 15.93 -3.26
CA ARG A 103 -5.03 16.70 -2.09
C ARG A 103 -4.21 17.97 -1.87
N ASN A 104 -2.89 17.87 -1.94
CA ASN A 104 -1.97 19.00 -1.80
C ASN A 104 -2.21 20.06 -2.89
N ARG A 105 -2.46 19.64 -4.14
CA ARG A 105 -2.85 20.57 -5.22
C ARG A 105 -4.19 21.28 -4.98
N LYS A 106 -5.08 20.69 -4.18
CA LYS A 106 -6.36 21.27 -3.77
C LYS A 106 -6.25 22.07 -2.47
N GLY A 107 -5.05 22.23 -1.89
CA GLY A 107 -4.84 22.89 -0.61
C GLY A 107 -5.47 22.13 0.57
N MET A 108 -5.68 20.82 0.43
CA MET A 108 -6.21 19.97 1.49
C MET A 108 -5.06 19.33 2.28
N GLU A 109 -5.27 19.08 3.58
CA GLU A 109 -4.36 18.28 4.40
C GLU A 109 -4.20 16.87 3.84
N ASP A 110 -3.07 16.23 4.13
CA ASP A 110 -2.84 14.83 3.76
C ASP A 110 -3.95 13.93 4.30
N TYR A 111 -4.38 12.98 3.47
CA TYR A 111 -5.38 11.99 3.87
C TYR A 111 -4.78 11.06 4.93
N PRO A 112 -5.42 10.87 6.10
CA PRO A 112 -4.86 10.06 7.18
C PRO A 112 -4.95 8.54 6.91
N CYS A 113 -4.21 8.03 5.93
CA CYS A 113 -4.29 6.64 5.43
C CYS A 113 -3.61 5.57 6.29
N LYS A 114 -2.96 5.93 7.40
CA LYS A 114 -2.19 4.98 8.23
C LYS A 114 -2.96 3.72 8.64
N SER A 115 -4.23 3.83 9.07
CA SER A 115 -5.01 2.66 9.51
C SER A 115 -5.18 1.63 8.40
N GLY A 116 -5.63 2.09 7.22
CA GLY A 116 -5.74 1.29 6.02
C GLY A 116 -4.40 0.74 5.55
N GLY A 117 -3.35 1.55 5.58
CA GLY A 117 -1.99 1.13 5.21
C GLY A 117 -1.48 0.00 6.11
N ILE A 118 -1.69 0.07 7.43
CA ILE A 118 -1.28 -1.00 8.35
C ILE A 118 -1.96 -2.31 7.96
N VAL A 119 -3.28 -2.29 7.72
CA VAL A 119 -4.02 -3.48 7.29
C VAL A 119 -3.51 -3.97 5.94
N GLU A 120 -3.40 -3.08 4.96
CA GLU A 120 -2.96 -3.36 3.59
C GLU A 120 -1.59 -4.03 3.57
N TYR A 121 -0.54 -3.35 4.03
CA TYR A 121 0.83 -3.84 3.89
C TYR A 121 1.09 -5.06 4.77
N SER A 122 0.50 -5.13 5.96
CA SER A 122 0.70 -6.29 6.84
C SER A 122 0.01 -7.55 6.30
N THR A 123 -1.18 -7.42 5.72
CA THR A 123 -1.88 -8.58 5.15
C THR A 123 -1.31 -8.98 3.79
N PHE A 124 -0.84 -8.02 2.98
CA PHE A 124 -0.11 -8.29 1.75
C PHE A 124 1.16 -9.10 2.04
N ALA A 125 2.00 -8.61 2.96
CA ALA A 125 3.27 -9.24 3.30
C ALA A 125 3.07 -10.66 3.83
N ARG A 126 2.13 -10.86 4.76
CA ARG A 126 1.81 -12.20 5.28
C ARG A 126 1.24 -13.17 4.25
N ALA A 127 0.58 -12.67 3.21
CA ALA A 127 0.10 -13.51 2.11
C ALA A 127 1.23 -13.98 1.19
N ILE A 128 2.32 -13.20 1.08
CA ILE A 128 3.55 -13.62 0.42
C ILE A 128 4.29 -14.65 1.29
N ASP A 129 4.56 -14.26 2.54
CA ASP A 129 5.22 -15.10 3.54
C ASP A 129 4.73 -14.73 4.94
N SER A 130 4.15 -15.70 5.64
CA SER A 130 3.57 -15.54 6.98
C SER A 130 4.58 -15.12 8.05
N ALA A 131 5.89 -15.34 7.82
CA ALA A 131 6.95 -14.98 8.76
C ALA A 131 7.34 -13.49 8.68
N ILE A 132 6.86 -12.75 7.68
CA ILE A 132 7.18 -11.33 7.53
C ILE A 132 6.40 -10.50 8.55
N HIS A 133 7.14 -9.75 9.36
CA HIS A 133 6.60 -8.69 10.19
C HIS A 133 6.60 -7.36 9.41
N THR A 134 5.61 -6.51 9.67
CA THR A 134 5.43 -5.22 9.01
C THR A 134 5.31 -4.13 10.07
N GLU A 135 6.12 -3.09 9.91
CA GLU A 135 6.15 -1.91 10.77
C GLU A 135 5.92 -0.65 9.92
N CYS A 136 5.01 0.21 10.38
CA CYS A 136 4.82 1.54 9.80
C CYS A 136 5.87 2.50 10.36
N LEU A 137 6.83 2.94 9.53
CA LEU A 137 7.82 3.93 9.96
C LEU A 137 7.22 5.33 10.00
N ALA A 138 6.39 5.65 9.01
CA ALA A 138 5.56 6.85 8.99
C ALA A 138 4.51 6.72 7.88
N CYS A 139 3.31 7.23 8.15
CA CYS A 139 2.23 7.35 7.18
C CYS A 139 1.25 8.41 7.70
N PRO A 140 0.69 9.29 6.86
CA PRO A 140 -0.26 10.29 7.29
C PRO A 140 -1.37 9.68 8.16
N PRO A 141 -1.71 10.30 9.30
CA PRO A 141 -1.38 11.68 9.69
C PRO A 141 -0.03 11.84 10.41
N ASP A 142 0.80 10.81 10.49
CA ASP A 142 2.14 10.97 11.08
C ASP A 142 2.94 12.02 10.30
N PRO A 143 3.81 12.79 10.98
CA PRO A 143 4.78 13.64 10.30
C PRO A 143 5.67 12.82 9.36
N HIS A 144 5.91 13.34 8.16
CA HIS A 144 6.82 12.76 7.19
C HIS A 144 7.64 13.86 6.51
N PRO A 145 8.85 13.55 6.00
CA PRO A 145 9.66 14.52 5.28
C PRO A 145 9.04 14.85 3.91
N ALA A 146 9.51 15.92 3.27
CA ALA A 146 9.00 16.35 1.96
C ALA A 146 9.30 15.35 0.81
N GLY A 147 10.27 14.45 0.99
CA GLY A 147 10.74 13.54 -0.05
C GLY A 147 9.91 12.25 -0.22
N TRP A 148 9.00 11.94 0.72
CA TRP A 148 8.12 10.76 0.65
C TRP A 148 6.92 10.92 1.58
N PHE A 149 5.84 10.18 1.30
CA PHE A 149 4.60 10.23 2.08
C PHE A 149 4.48 9.12 3.11
N CYS A 150 4.81 7.88 2.74
CA CYS A 150 4.79 6.77 3.69
C CYS A 150 5.99 5.84 3.52
N SER A 151 6.36 5.17 4.61
CA SER A 151 7.48 4.25 4.68
C SER A 151 7.12 3.06 5.55
N TRP A 152 7.42 1.86 5.03
CA TRP A 152 7.09 0.59 5.64
C TRP A 152 8.35 -0.26 5.75
N ARG A 153 8.59 -0.83 6.93
CA ARG A 153 9.67 -1.76 7.17
C ARG A 153 9.09 -3.17 7.23
N PHE A 154 9.70 -4.09 6.50
CA PHE A 154 9.40 -5.50 6.51
C PHE A 154 10.61 -6.26 7.02
N THR A 155 10.40 -7.16 7.97
CA THR A 155 11.49 -7.96 8.56
C THR A 155 11.10 -9.43 8.64
N LEU A 156 12.07 -10.32 8.49
CA LEU A 156 11.91 -11.74 8.81
C LEU A 156 12.34 -11.99 10.26
N ALA A 157 11.48 -12.63 11.05
CA ALA A 157 11.86 -13.07 12.39
C ALA A 157 12.95 -14.14 12.32
N ASP A 158 13.93 -14.08 13.23
CA ASP A 158 14.89 -15.16 13.41
C ASP A 158 14.15 -16.43 13.86
N GLU A 159 14.59 -17.59 13.39
CA GLU A 159 14.04 -18.89 13.80
C GLU A 159 14.25 -19.16 15.30
#